data_AF-A0A8D0KJE5-F1
#
_entry.id   AF-A0A8D0KJE5-F1
#
_cell.length_a   1.000
_cell.length_b   1.000
_cell.length_c   1.000
_cell.angle_alpha   90.00
_cell.angle_beta   90.00
_cell.angle_gamma   90.00
#
_symmetry.space_group_name_H-M   'P 1'
#
loop_
_entity.id
_entity.type
_entity.pdbx_description
1 polymer ?
#
loop_
_entity_poly.entity_id
_entity_poly.type
_entity_poly.pdbx_seq_one_letter_code
_entity_poly.pdbx_strand_id
1 'polypeptide(L)'
;MVSPGLLLLLLLLLLPCMLPLASLHTWKTGWHQFHKPNGYMCSRHSECQSNCCITNNYGKLLFCTARTIFLQCVPWRKPNWDYCTYHSECQSKCCLRLNEVSKHRCVPQTGILVQCLPV
;
A
#
# COMPACT_ATOMS: atom_id res chain seq x y z
N MET A 1 47.37 4.90 -49.52
CA MET A 1 47.56 6.33 -49.20
C MET A 1 46.22 6.86 -48.75
N VAL A 2 46.01 6.97 -47.44
CA VAL A 2 44.72 7.41 -46.90
C VAL A 2 44.65 8.91 -47.09
N SER A 3 43.69 9.38 -47.90
CA SER A 3 43.54 10.82 -48.16
C SER A 3 43.36 11.57 -46.83
N PRO A 4 44.02 12.72 -46.62
CA PRO A 4 43.89 13.50 -45.39
C PRO A 4 42.43 13.89 -45.10
N GLY A 5 41.58 13.98 -46.13
CA GLY A 5 40.14 14.18 -45.99
C GLY A 5 39.41 13.00 -45.32
N LEU A 6 39.85 11.75 -45.58
CA LEU A 6 39.27 10.57 -44.94
C LEU A 6 39.68 10.48 -43.47
N LEU A 7 40.91 10.88 -43.15
CA LEU A 7 41.40 10.94 -41.77
C LEU A 7 40.64 12.00 -40.96
N LEU A 8 40.41 13.17 -41.55
CA LEU A 8 39.66 14.26 -40.91
C LEU A 8 38.19 13.88 -40.69
N LEU A 9 37.57 13.20 -41.65
CA LEU A 9 36.20 12.69 -41.51
C LEU A 9 36.11 11.61 -40.41
N LEU A 10 37.11 10.73 -40.30
CA LEU A 10 37.18 9.74 -39.23
C LEU A 10 37.33 10.39 -37.85
N LEU A 11 38.19 11.42 -37.73
CA LEU A 11 38.38 12.20 -36.50
C LEU A 11 37.11 12.94 -36.07
N LEU A 12 36.38 13.55 -37.02
CA LEU A 12 35.11 14.24 -36.76
C LEU A 12 33.99 13.28 -36.33
N LEU A 13 33.98 12.04 -36.84
CA LEU A 13 33.01 11.00 -36.46
C LEU A 13 33.33 10.35 -35.09
N LEU A 14 34.58 10.38 -34.64
CA LEU A 14 35.01 9.81 -33.36
C LEU A 14 35.00 10.83 -32.20
N LEU A 15 35.02 12.13 -32.51
CA LEU A 15 34.92 13.22 -31.52
C LEU A 15 33.68 13.13 -30.60
N PRO A 16 32.48 12.73 -31.08
CA PRO A 16 31.30 12.53 -30.24
C PRO A 16 31.41 11.38 -29.24
N CYS A 17 32.29 10.40 -29.48
CA CYS A 17 32.48 9.24 -28.59
C CYS A 17 33.42 9.53 -27.42
N MET A 18 34.27 10.56 -27.55
CA MET A 18 35.27 10.94 -26.54
C MET A 18 34.79 12.05 -25.60
N LEU A 19 33.62 12.64 -25.87
CA LEU A 19 32.98 13.54 -24.94
C LEU A 19 32.41 12.71 -23.79
N PRO A 20 32.91 12.87 -22.56
CA PRO A 20 32.31 12.20 -21.43
C PRO A 20 30.85 12.63 -21.36
N LEU A 21 29.96 11.67 -21.15
CA LEU A 21 28.57 11.86 -20.72
C LEU A 21 28.55 12.55 -19.34
N ALA A 22 29.07 13.77 -19.24
CA ALA A 22 28.91 14.68 -18.11
C ALA A 22 27.49 15.28 -18.10
N SER A 23 26.51 14.49 -18.53
CA SER A 23 25.08 14.80 -18.49
C SER A 23 24.26 13.55 -18.14
N LEU A 24 24.83 12.60 -17.40
CA LEU A 24 24.02 11.85 -16.42
C LEU A 24 23.75 12.79 -15.23
N HIS A 25 23.04 13.88 -15.53
CA HIS A 25 22.38 14.73 -14.54
C HIS A 25 21.59 13.80 -13.64
N THR A 26 22.00 13.78 -12.37
CA THR A 26 21.36 13.06 -11.27
C THR A 26 21.07 11.58 -11.59
N TRP A 27 22.12 10.75 -11.61
CA TRP A 27 21.93 9.36 -11.24
C TRP A 27 21.26 9.38 -9.86
N LYS A 28 19.98 9.09 -9.94
CA LYS A 28 19.01 9.26 -8.89
C LYS A 28 19.52 8.43 -7.73
N THR A 29 20.03 9.07 -6.68
CA THR A 29 20.11 8.47 -5.33
C THR A 29 18.71 8.28 -4.74
N GLY A 30 17.70 8.10 -5.58
CA GLY A 30 16.43 7.50 -5.22
C GLY A 30 16.66 6.01 -5.26
N TRP A 31 17.13 5.47 -4.14
CA TRP A 31 16.82 4.13 -3.65
C TRP A 31 15.89 3.39 -4.60
N HIS A 32 16.36 2.28 -5.19
CA HIS A 32 15.45 1.23 -5.62
C HIS A 32 14.65 0.83 -4.37
N GLN A 33 13.53 1.52 -4.13
CA GLN A 33 12.64 1.28 -3.01
C GLN A 33 11.93 -0.01 -3.37
N PHE A 34 12.57 -1.14 -3.05
CA PHE A 34 11.96 -2.44 -3.19
C PHE A 34 10.82 -2.49 -2.17
N HIS A 35 9.63 -2.07 -2.61
CA HIS A 35 8.47 -2.07 -1.75
C HIS A 35 8.24 -3.50 -1.25
N LYS A 36 7.93 -3.62 0.03
CA LYS A 36 7.68 -4.88 0.72
C LYS A 36 6.43 -5.55 0.12
N PRO A 37 6.44 -6.88 -0.09
CA PRO A 37 5.26 -7.61 -0.55
C PRO A 37 4.25 -7.80 0.59
N ASN A 38 3.08 -8.34 0.26
CA ASN A 38 2.01 -8.57 1.25
C ASN A 38 2.47 -9.52 2.37
N GLY A 39 1.98 -9.30 3.59
CA GLY A 39 2.33 -10.05 4.80
C GLY A 39 3.55 -9.53 5.56
N TYR A 40 4.28 -8.56 5.02
CA TYR A 40 5.45 -7.98 5.70
C TYR A 40 5.05 -6.82 6.61
N MET A 41 5.75 -6.69 7.74
CA MET A 41 5.53 -5.57 8.66
C MET A 41 5.90 -4.24 8.02
N CYS A 42 5.07 -3.24 8.29
CA CYS A 42 5.22 -1.89 7.75
C CYS A 42 4.79 -0.85 8.78
N SER A 43 5.23 0.40 8.58
CA SER A 43 4.78 1.55 9.37
C SER A 43 4.07 2.59 8.49
N ARG A 44 4.41 2.64 7.20
CA ARG A 44 3.84 3.57 6.21
C ARG A 44 3.32 2.82 5.00
N HIS A 45 2.26 3.38 4.39
CA HIS A 45 1.66 2.85 3.17
C HIS A 45 2.69 2.70 2.03
N SER A 46 3.57 3.69 1.86
CA SER A 46 4.60 3.72 0.82
C SER A 46 5.67 2.63 0.96
N GLU A 47 5.72 1.90 2.07
CA GLU A 47 6.63 0.76 2.20
C GLU A 47 6.12 -0.47 1.43
N CYS A 48 4.83 -0.54 1.13
CA CYS A 48 4.17 -1.72 0.57
C CYS A 48 3.97 -1.59 -0.95
N GLN A 49 4.11 -2.69 -1.69
CA GLN A 49 3.91 -2.70 -3.15
C GLN A 49 2.49 -2.24 -3.53
N SER A 50 1.52 -2.67 -2.73
CA SER A 50 0.11 -2.30 -2.82
C SER A 50 -0.20 -0.89 -2.33
N ASN A 51 0.77 -0.19 -1.74
CA ASN A 51 0.55 1.03 -0.97
C ASN A 51 -0.51 0.88 0.14
N CYS A 52 -0.67 -0.31 0.75
CA CYS A 52 -1.59 -0.56 1.87
C CYS A 52 -0.85 -1.16 3.07
N CYS A 53 -0.69 -0.35 4.12
CA CYS A 53 -0.11 -0.76 5.39
C CYS A 53 -1.19 -0.66 6.47
N ILE A 54 -1.80 -1.79 6.83
CA ILE A 54 -2.98 -1.83 7.69
C ILE A 54 -2.91 -3.00 8.67
N THR A 55 -3.72 -2.92 9.72
CA THR A 55 -3.88 -3.98 10.71
C THR A 55 -4.56 -5.21 10.11
N ASN A 56 -3.98 -6.39 10.33
CA ASN A 56 -4.49 -7.68 9.82
C ASN A 56 -5.13 -8.57 10.92
N ASN A 57 -5.15 -8.13 12.18
CA ASN A 57 -5.70 -8.90 13.31
C ASN A 57 -6.09 -7.99 14.50
N TYR A 58 -6.36 -8.55 15.67
CA TYR A 58 -6.61 -7.78 16.90
C TYR A 58 -5.41 -6.95 17.40
N GLY A 59 -4.24 -7.10 16.79
CA GLY A 59 -3.00 -6.47 17.22
C GLY A 59 -2.85 -5.02 16.76
N LYS A 60 -1.88 -4.32 17.35
CA LYS A 60 -1.43 -2.99 16.89
C LYS A 60 -0.42 -3.05 15.74
N LEU A 61 -0.09 -4.26 15.27
CA LEU A 61 0.90 -4.47 14.21
C LEU A 61 0.25 -4.22 12.85
N LEU A 62 0.98 -3.50 11.99
CA LEU A 62 0.56 -3.22 10.63
C LEU A 62 1.37 -4.08 9.66
N PHE A 63 0.67 -4.59 8.64
CA PHE A 63 1.24 -5.43 7.61
C PHE A 63 0.84 -4.90 6.23
N CYS A 64 1.71 -5.15 5.26
CA CYS A 64 1.40 -4.92 3.86
C CYS A 64 0.28 -5.87 3.43
N THR A 65 -0.76 -5.33 2.79
CA THR A 65 -1.93 -6.10 2.37
C THR A 65 -2.32 -5.74 0.94
N ALA A 66 -2.99 -6.65 0.24
CA ALA A 66 -3.49 -6.34 -1.09
C ALA A 66 -4.61 -5.27 -1.04
N ARG A 67 -4.72 -4.49 -2.11
CA ARG A 67 -5.92 -3.67 -2.33
C ARG A 67 -7.10 -4.56 -2.68
N THR A 68 -8.30 -4.13 -2.32
CA THR A 68 -9.53 -4.75 -2.83
C THR A 68 -9.70 -4.47 -4.33
N ILE A 69 -10.68 -5.12 -4.96
CA ILE A 69 -11.05 -4.87 -6.37
C ILE A 69 -11.40 -3.39 -6.60
N PHE A 70 -11.89 -2.70 -5.57
CA PHE A 70 -12.19 -1.26 -5.59
C PHE A 70 -10.97 -0.37 -5.31
N LEU A 71 -9.75 -0.93 -5.31
CA LEU A 71 -8.48 -0.23 -5.04
C LEU A 71 -8.38 0.40 -3.64
N GLN A 72 -9.13 -0.13 -2.67
CA GLN A 72 -9.16 0.37 -1.29
C GLN A 72 -8.31 -0.50 -0.36
N CYS A 73 -7.70 0.12 0.65
CA CYS A 73 -7.10 -0.58 1.78
C CYS A 73 -8.19 -0.82 2.84
N VAL A 74 -8.59 -2.07 3.04
CA VAL A 74 -9.63 -2.41 4.02
C VAL A 74 -8.98 -3.08 5.23
N PRO A 75 -8.86 -2.41 6.39
CA PRO A 75 -8.29 -2.99 7.59
C PRO A 75 -9.15 -4.17 8.06
N TRP A 76 -8.50 -5.12 8.73
CA TRP A 76 -9.20 -6.19 9.43
C TRP A 76 -10.19 -5.59 10.45
N ARG A 77 -11.34 -6.23 10.60
CA ARG A 77 -12.40 -5.84 11.54
C ARG A 77 -12.86 -7.04 12.34
N LYS A 78 -13.33 -6.79 13.56
CA LYS A 78 -13.79 -7.80 14.50
C LYS A 78 -15.04 -8.54 14.00
N PRO A 79 -15.09 -9.88 14.16
CA PRO A 79 -16.28 -10.68 13.88
C PRO A 79 -17.46 -10.32 14.79
N ASN A 80 -18.62 -10.89 14.52
CA ASN A 80 -19.80 -10.76 15.38
C ASN A 80 -19.52 -11.31 16.79
N TRP A 81 -20.22 -10.75 17.78
CA TRP A 81 -20.18 -11.04 19.22
C TRP A 81 -18.93 -10.60 19.98
N ASP A 82 -17.90 -10.15 19.27
CA ASP A 82 -16.74 -9.52 19.89
C ASP A 82 -17.05 -8.19 20.55
N TYR A 83 -16.28 -7.85 21.57
CA TYR A 83 -16.37 -6.55 22.22
C TYR A 83 -15.90 -5.43 21.29
N CYS A 84 -16.66 -4.35 21.29
CA CYS A 84 -16.36 -3.16 20.50
C CYS A 84 -16.65 -1.90 21.31
N THR A 85 -16.11 -0.78 20.84
CA THR A 85 -16.43 0.56 21.33
C THR A 85 -17.02 1.40 20.21
N TYR A 86 -16.56 1.18 18.96
CA TYR A 86 -17.00 1.91 17.78
C TYR A 86 -17.52 0.96 16.69
N HIS A 87 -18.52 1.43 15.96
CA HIS A 87 -19.09 0.74 14.79
C HIS A 87 -18.03 0.34 13.74
N SER A 88 -17.01 1.18 13.54
CA SER A 88 -15.96 0.96 12.53
C SER A 88 -15.08 -0.27 12.79
N GLU A 89 -15.05 -0.74 14.03
CA GLU A 89 -14.26 -1.89 14.46
C GLU A 89 -14.89 -3.22 14.06
N CYS A 90 -16.20 -3.25 13.80
CA CYS A 90 -16.96 -4.46 13.48
C CYS A 90 -17.06 -4.67 11.97
N GLN A 91 -17.01 -5.93 11.52
CA GLN A 91 -17.24 -6.28 10.11
C GLN A 91 -18.62 -5.83 9.63
N SER A 92 -19.64 -6.04 10.47
CA SER A 92 -21.02 -5.64 10.26
C SER A 92 -21.27 -4.13 10.35
N LYS A 93 -20.25 -3.34 10.72
CA LYS A 93 -20.41 -1.91 11.05
C LYS A 93 -21.41 -1.62 12.18
N CYS A 94 -21.79 -2.62 12.97
CA CYS A 94 -22.74 -2.49 14.06
C CYS A 94 -22.09 -2.85 15.39
N CYS A 95 -21.92 -1.85 16.27
CA CYS A 95 -21.45 -2.02 17.64
C CYS A 95 -22.57 -1.59 18.59
N LEU A 96 -23.28 -2.55 19.19
CA LEU A 96 -24.47 -2.29 19.99
C LEU A 96 -24.37 -2.89 21.38
N ARG A 97 -25.03 -2.25 22.35
CA ARG A 97 -25.28 -2.81 23.67
C ARG A 97 -26.53 -3.68 23.57
N LEU A 98 -26.42 -4.95 23.95
CA LEU A 98 -27.52 -5.92 23.84
C LEU A 98 -28.49 -5.84 25.02
N ASN A 99 -27.97 -5.55 26.22
CA ASN A 99 -28.70 -5.39 27.47
C ASN A 99 -28.13 -4.21 28.26
N GLU A 100 -28.93 -3.57 29.13
CA GLU A 100 -28.53 -2.40 29.94
C GLU A 100 -27.22 -2.59 30.73
N VAL A 101 -26.95 -3.82 31.18
CA VAL A 101 -25.76 -4.21 31.97
C VAL A 101 -24.58 -4.64 31.08
N SER A 102 -24.84 -5.03 29.84
CA SER A 102 -23.82 -5.62 28.97
C SER A 102 -22.87 -4.59 28.35
N LYS A 103 -21.65 -5.03 28.02
CA LYS A 103 -20.73 -4.26 27.17
C LYS A 103 -21.18 -4.31 25.71
N HIS A 104 -20.82 -3.30 24.93
CA HIS A 104 -21.10 -3.27 23.50
C HIS A 104 -20.41 -4.42 22.77
N ARG A 105 -21.11 -5.01 21.81
CA ARG A 105 -20.64 -6.10 20.98
C ARG A 105 -20.92 -5.85 19.51
N CYS A 106 -20.10 -6.43 18.65
CA CYS A 106 -20.36 -6.49 17.24
C CYS A 106 -21.60 -7.35 16.99
N VAL A 107 -22.60 -6.85 16.28
CA VAL A 107 -23.84 -7.61 15.97
C VAL A 107 -24.03 -7.69 14.46
N PRO A 108 -24.64 -8.76 13.91
CA PRO A 108 -24.93 -8.82 12.48
C PRO A 108 -25.91 -7.72 12.07
N GLN A 109 -25.83 -7.28 10.82
CA GLN A 109 -26.88 -6.47 10.21
C GLN A 109 -28.07 -7.37 9.90
N THR A 110 -29.28 -6.94 10.26
CA THR A 110 -30.51 -7.71 10.03
C THR A 110 -31.61 -6.84 9.41
N GLY A 111 -32.60 -7.49 8.80
CA GLY A 111 -33.73 -6.84 8.13
C GLY A 111 -33.45 -6.41 6.68
N ILE A 112 -34.51 -5.97 6.00
CA ILE A 112 -34.50 -5.57 4.58
C ILE A 112 -33.64 -4.32 4.33
N LEU A 113 -33.52 -3.45 5.34
CA LEU A 113 -32.79 -2.18 5.27
C LEU A 113 -31.35 -2.25 5.81
N VAL A 114 -30.86 -3.45 6.14
CA VAL A 114 -29.47 -3.67 6.62
C VAL A 114 -29.18 -2.81 7.86
N GLN A 115 -29.99 -3.00 8.90
CA GLN A 115 -29.99 -2.11 10.06
C GLN A 115 -29.42 -2.83 11.28
N CYS A 116 -28.80 -2.06 12.18
CA CYS A 116 -28.24 -2.58 13.42
C CYS A 116 -29.37 -2.85 14.40
N LEU A 117 -30.01 -4.02 14.32
CA LEU A 117 -31.03 -4.45 15.27
C LEU A 117 -30.46 -5.50 16.22
N PRO A 118 -30.74 -5.40 17.53
CA PRO A 118 -30.54 -6.52 18.44
C PRO A 118 -31.48 -7.66 18.02
N VAL A 119 -30.93 -8.85 17.84
CA VAL A 119 -31.67 -10.09 17.53
C VAL A 119 -32.07 -10.83 18.79
#